data_AF-A0A1S3CSK8-F1
#
_entry.id   AF-A0A1S3CSK8-F1
#
_cell.length_a   1.000
_cell.length_b   1.000
_cell.length_c   1.000
_cell.angle_alpha   90.00
_cell.angle_beta   90.00
_cell.angle_gamma   90.00
#
_symmetry.space_group_name_H-M   'P 1'
#
loop_
_entity.id
_entity.type
_entity.pdbx_description
1 polymer ?
#
loop_
_entity_poly.entity_id
_entity_poly.type
_entity_poly.pdbx_seq_one_letter_code
_entity_poly.pdbx_strand_id
1 'polypeptide(L)'
;MAELSFFVGVIGNIISLLMFLSPAGTFRRIIRNKSTEEFESFPYVCTWLNSSLWTYYGIIKPGAYLVATINSFGVVVQSFFLGVFLIYAPSVMKAKTGILVGILDIGMLTAAIVVSELVLEGEKRIEALGFVCAGLNIMMYASPLSIMVITCTSTFSPFSNNVTFLLLLFSPRFSSFPFWVN
;
A
#
# COMPACT_ATOMS: atom_id res chain seq x y z
N MET A 1 -25.41 10.89 -8.56
CA MET A 1 -24.16 10.15 -8.84
C MET A 1 -22.98 10.79 -8.08
N ALA A 2 -22.70 12.09 -8.24
CA ALA A 2 -21.60 12.78 -7.54
C ALA A 2 -21.64 12.66 -5.99
N GLU A 3 -22.82 12.83 -5.37
CA GLU A 3 -22.99 12.68 -3.91
C GLU A 3 -22.62 11.26 -3.44
N LEU A 4 -23.05 10.22 -4.15
CA LEU A 4 -22.77 8.83 -3.78
C LEU A 4 -21.26 8.52 -3.89
N SER A 5 -20.61 8.96 -4.96
CA SER A 5 -19.15 8.79 -5.12
C SER A 5 -18.38 9.49 -4.00
N PHE A 6 -18.82 10.67 -3.57
CA PHE A 6 -18.20 11.39 -2.44
C PHE A 6 -18.37 10.61 -1.12
N PHE A 7 -19.57 10.18 -0.77
CA PHE A 7 -19.82 9.39 0.45
C PHE A 7 -19.02 8.07 0.47
N VAL A 8 -18.99 7.36 -0.66
CA VAL A 8 -18.19 6.14 -0.82
C VAL A 8 -16.70 6.44 -0.67
N GLY A 9 -16.22 7.55 -1.24
CA GLY A 9 -14.84 7.99 -1.12
C GLY A 9 -14.44 8.34 0.32
N VAL A 10 -15.33 8.98 1.09
CA VAL A 10 -15.09 9.29 2.51
C VAL A 10 -15.04 8.02 3.35
N ILE A 11 -16.01 7.11 3.17
CA ILE A 11 -16.03 5.83 3.91
C ILE A 11 -14.78 5.01 3.59
N GLY A 12 -14.41 4.91 2.32
CA GLY A 12 -13.22 4.17 1.91
C GLY A 12 -11.91 4.82 2.38
N ASN A 13 -11.87 6.15 2.54
CA ASN A 13 -10.78 6.85 3.23
C ASN A 13 -10.66 6.38 4.69
N ILE A 14 -11.75 6.41 5.45
CA ILE A 14 -11.77 6.00 6.87
C ILE A 14 -11.29 4.55 7.03
N ILE A 15 -11.77 3.64 6.19
CA ILE A 15 -11.35 2.24 6.22
C ILE A 15 -9.85 2.11 5.90
N SER A 16 -9.37 2.82 4.87
CA SER A 16 -7.96 2.80 4.49
C SER A 16 -7.05 3.35 5.59
N LEU A 17 -7.48 4.38 6.34
CA LEU A 17 -6.74 4.89 7.50
C LEU A 17 -6.52 3.78 8.54
N LEU A 18 -7.59 3.05 8.88
CA LEU A 18 -7.53 1.93 9.83
C LEU A 18 -6.62 0.81 9.30
N MET A 19 -6.66 0.52 8.00
CA MET A 19 -5.78 -0.48 7.38
C MET A 19 -4.30 -0.07 7.45
N PHE A 20 -3.98 1.18 7.14
CA PHE A 20 -2.61 1.69 7.27
C PHE A 20 -2.10 1.63 8.72
N LEU A 21 -2.98 1.80 9.71
CA LEU A 21 -2.63 1.71 11.12
C LEU A 21 -2.64 0.27 11.68
N SER A 22 -3.14 -0.71 10.93
CA SER A 22 -3.20 -2.11 11.39
C SER A 22 -1.86 -2.69 11.90
N PRO A 23 -0.68 -2.35 11.33
CA PRO A 23 0.59 -2.87 11.83
C PRO A 23 1.08 -2.17 13.11
N ALA A 24 0.38 -1.17 13.64
CA ALA A 24 0.82 -0.41 14.81
C ALA A 24 1.06 -1.30 16.04
N GLY A 25 0.24 -2.33 16.24
CA GLY A 25 0.45 -3.32 17.31
C GLY A 25 1.76 -4.10 17.15
N THR A 26 2.09 -4.50 15.92
CA THR A 26 3.35 -5.17 15.56
C THR A 26 4.54 -4.25 15.81
N PHE A 27 4.49 -3.00 15.35
CA PHE A 27 5.58 -2.05 15.57
C PHE A 27 5.76 -1.66 17.04
N ARG A 28 4.67 -1.61 17.82
CA ARG A 28 4.77 -1.45 19.27
C ARG A 28 5.54 -2.60 19.93
N ARG A 29 5.35 -3.84 19.45
CA ARG A 29 6.14 -5.01 19.89
C ARG A 29 7.61 -4.88 19.51
N ILE A 30 7.91 -4.47 18.27
CA ILE A 30 9.30 -4.24 17.81
C ILE A 30 10.01 -3.21 18.69
N ILE A 31 9.37 -2.07 18.96
CA ILE A 31 9.95 -1.00 19.82
C ILE A 31 10.19 -1.51 21.24
N ARG A 32 9.22 -2.23 21.82
CA ARG A 32 9.33 -2.77 23.17
C ARG A 32 10.45 -3.82 23.29
N ASN A 33 10.53 -4.72 22.32
CA ASN A 33 11.47 -5.83 22.32
C ASN A 33 12.84 -5.46 21.74
N LYS A 34 12.96 -4.24 21.18
CA LYS A 34 14.15 -3.71 20.49
C LYS A 34 14.71 -4.66 19.42
N SER A 35 13.83 -5.42 18.78
CA SER A 35 14.16 -6.41 17.77
C SER A 35 13.02 -6.52 16.78
N THR A 36 13.34 -6.67 15.50
CA THR A 36 12.36 -6.99 14.45
C THR A 36 11.91 -8.44 14.48
N GLU A 37 12.45 -9.27 15.37
CA GLU A 37 12.13 -10.69 15.48
C GLU A 37 12.19 -11.36 14.10
N GLU A 38 11.15 -12.09 13.70
CA GLU A 38 11.01 -12.72 12.37
C GLU A 38 10.18 -11.86 11.39
N PHE A 39 9.90 -10.59 11.72
CA PHE A 39 9.13 -9.71 10.84
C PHE A 39 9.96 -9.27 9.63
N GLU A 40 9.37 -9.38 8.44
CA GLU A 40 9.99 -8.94 7.18
C GLU A 40 9.62 -7.49 6.84
N SER A 41 10.55 -6.74 6.23
CA SER A 41 10.30 -5.36 5.80
C SER A 41 9.55 -5.25 4.47
N PHE A 42 9.57 -6.30 3.66
CA PHE A 42 9.13 -6.29 2.26
C PHE A 42 7.69 -5.77 2.07
N PRO A 43 6.68 -6.19 2.87
CA PRO A 43 5.32 -5.68 2.73
C PRO A 43 5.20 -4.16 2.92
N TYR A 44 6.01 -3.57 3.81
CA TYR A 44 6.01 -2.14 4.09
C TYR A 44 6.65 -1.34 2.95
N VAL A 45 7.75 -1.85 2.37
CA VAL A 45 8.37 -1.30 1.15
C VAL A 45 7.37 -1.28 0.00
N CYS A 46 6.76 -2.44 -0.33
CA CYS A 46 5.78 -2.52 -1.42
C CYS A 46 4.58 -1.59 -1.19
N THR A 47 4.10 -1.47 0.05
CA THR A 47 2.98 -0.58 0.38
C THR A 47 3.36 0.89 0.26
N TRP A 48 4.61 1.24 0.59
CA TRP A 48 5.14 2.59 0.44
C TRP A 48 5.23 2.99 -1.04
N LEU A 49 5.80 2.13 -1.90
CA LEU A 49 5.83 2.32 -3.35
C LEU A 49 4.43 2.49 -3.93
N ASN A 50 3.52 1.57 -3.61
CA ASN A 50 2.15 1.60 -4.11
C ASN A 50 1.43 2.88 -3.68
N SER A 51 1.54 3.27 -2.40
CA SER A 51 0.90 4.49 -1.91
C SER A 51 1.50 5.74 -2.55
N SER A 52 2.81 5.75 -2.81
CA SER A 52 3.46 6.88 -3.49
C SER A 52 2.99 7.03 -4.94
N LEU A 53 2.89 5.93 -5.69
CA LEU A 53 2.36 5.93 -7.07
C LEU A 53 0.89 6.38 -7.11
N TRP A 54 0.05 5.88 -6.21
CA TRP A 54 -1.35 6.31 -6.10
C TRP A 54 -1.49 7.78 -5.68
N THR A 55 -0.58 8.29 -4.85
CA THR A 55 -0.52 9.71 -4.50
C THR A 55 -0.23 10.55 -5.73
N TYR A 56 0.81 10.17 -6.48
CA TYR A 56 1.17 10.86 -7.72
C TYR A 56 0.01 10.82 -8.74
N TYR A 57 -0.58 9.65 -8.97
CA TYR A 57 -1.75 9.48 -9.82
C TYR A 57 -2.92 10.40 -9.40
N GLY A 58 -3.25 10.44 -8.11
CA GLY A 58 -4.35 11.25 -7.59
C GLY A 58 -4.10 12.76 -7.69
N ILE A 59 -2.84 13.21 -7.69
CA ILE A 59 -2.48 14.62 -7.89
C ILE A 59 -2.64 15.02 -9.36
N ILE A 60 -2.21 14.17 -10.30
CA ILE A 60 -2.24 14.50 -11.73
C ILE A 60 -3.62 14.32 -12.36
N LYS A 61 -4.48 13.47 -11.78
CA LYS A 61 -5.83 13.21 -12.30
C LYS A 61 -6.84 14.19 -11.70
N PRO A 62 -7.51 15.02 -12.52
CA PRO A 62 -8.58 15.90 -12.04
C PRO A 62 -9.68 15.11 -11.31
N GLY A 63 -10.10 15.60 -10.14
CA GLY A 63 -11.18 14.99 -9.33
C GLY A 63 -10.73 13.84 -8.42
N ALA A 64 -9.50 13.33 -8.53
CA ALA A 64 -9.01 12.20 -7.74
C ALA A 64 -8.36 12.59 -6.39
N TYR A 65 -8.67 13.77 -5.85
CA TYR A 65 -8.03 14.29 -4.62
C TYR A 65 -8.23 13.40 -3.39
N LEU A 66 -9.38 12.74 -3.26
CA LEU A 66 -9.63 11.80 -2.17
C LEU A 66 -8.68 10.58 -2.23
N VAL A 67 -8.23 10.20 -3.42
CA VAL A 67 -7.22 9.14 -3.61
C VAL A 67 -5.83 9.65 -3.20
N ALA A 68 -5.48 10.89 -3.57
CA ALA A 68 -4.19 11.48 -3.21
C ALA A 68 -4.04 11.65 -1.69
N THR A 69 -5.07 12.16 -1.02
CA THR A 69 -5.06 12.41 0.44
C THR A 69 -4.86 11.13 1.25
N ILE A 70 -5.61 10.07 0.96
CA ILE A 70 -5.46 8.81 1.72
C ILE A 70 -4.11 8.14 1.50
N ASN A 71 -3.62 8.18 0.27
CA ASN A 71 -2.36 7.53 -0.07
C ASN A 71 -1.17 8.32 0.45
N SER A 72 -1.21 9.65 0.44
CA SER A 72 -0.17 10.49 1.05
C SER A 72 -0.08 10.25 2.56
N PHE A 73 -1.21 10.09 3.25
CA PHE A 73 -1.21 9.62 4.64
C PHE A 73 -0.54 8.24 4.77
N GLY A 74 -0.89 7.31 3.88
CA GLY A 74 -0.25 6.00 3.78
C GLY A 74 1.28 6.08 3.65
N VAL A 75 1.80 6.96 2.78
CA VAL A 75 3.23 7.20 2.61
C VAL A 75 3.87 7.64 3.92
N VAL A 76 3.25 8.58 4.65
CA VAL A 76 3.76 9.06 5.94
C VAL A 76 3.81 7.93 6.98
N VAL A 77 2.73 7.16 7.11
CA VAL A 77 2.66 6.05 8.07
C VAL A 77 3.65 4.94 7.72
N GLN A 78 3.78 4.57 6.44
CA GLN A 78 4.73 3.56 6.02
C GLN A 78 6.18 4.02 6.17
N SER A 79 6.45 5.32 5.96
CA SER A 79 7.78 5.89 6.24
C SER A 79 8.15 5.75 7.71
N PHE A 80 7.19 6.00 8.62
CA PHE A 80 7.39 5.79 10.05
C PHE A 80 7.70 4.32 10.37
N PHE A 81 6.92 3.37 9.83
CA PHE A 81 7.15 1.95 10.03
C PHE A 81 8.50 1.48 9.49
N LEU A 82 8.86 1.86 8.25
CA LEU A 82 10.17 1.55 7.69
C LEU A 82 11.31 2.16 8.51
N GLY A 83 11.14 3.39 9.00
CA GLY A 83 12.10 4.05 9.89
C GLY A 83 12.33 3.27 11.18
N VAL A 84 11.25 2.87 11.87
CA VAL A 84 11.33 2.04 13.08
C VAL A 84 11.99 0.69 12.75
N PHE A 85 11.63 0.06 11.64
CA PHE A 85 12.21 -1.21 11.21
C PHE A 85 13.73 -1.07 11.01
N LEU A 86 14.19 -0.05 10.29
CA LEU A 86 15.61 0.20 10.05
C LEU A 86 16.40 0.54 11.33
N ILE A 87 15.75 1.09 12.36
CA ILE A 87 16.38 1.34 13.66
C ILE A 87 16.63 0.03 14.41
N TYR A 88 15.63 -0.86 14.48
CA TYR A 88 15.67 -2.05 15.34
C TYR A 88 16.06 -3.36 14.63
N ALA A 89 16.15 -3.37 13.30
CA ALA A 89 16.54 -4.56 12.54
C ALA A 89 18.01 -4.95 12.77
N PRO A 90 18.40 -6.23 12.60
CA PRO A 90 19.81 -6.61 12.54
C PRO A 90 20.50 -6.04 11.29
N SER A 91 21.82 -5.81 11.35
CA SER A 91 22.60 -5.12 10.29
C SER A 91 22.41 -5.70 8.88
N VAL A 92 22.32 -7.03 8.75
CA VAL A 92 22.07 -7.72 7.47
C VAL A 92 20.70 -7.35 6.91
N MET A 93 19.68 -7.35 7.77
CA MET A 93 18.31 -7.03 7.37
C MET A 93 18.15 -5.53 7.10
N LYS A 94 18.82 -4.66 7.87
CA LYS A 94 18.90 -3.22 7.57
C LYS A 94 19.45 -2.96 6.17
N ALA A 95 20.53 -3.63 5.79
CA ALA A 95 21.12 -3.49 4.46
C ALA A 95 20.15 -3.95 3.37
N LYS A 96 19.53 -5.13 3.53
CA LYS A 96 18.50 -5.64 2.60
C LYS A 96 17.33 -4.66 2.45
N THR A 97 16.78 -4.16 3.56
CA THR A 97 15.68 -3.19 3.55
C THR A 97 16.10 -1.88 2.92
N GLY A 98 17.28 -1.35 3.25
CA GLY A 98 17.81 -0.11 2.67
C GLY A 98 18.01 -0.20 1.15
N ILE A 99 18.54 -1.34 0.66
CA ILE A 99 18.67 -1.62 -0.77
C ILE A 99 17.29 -1.69 -1.44
N LEU A 100 16.32 -2.39 -0.83
CA LEU A 100 14.96 -2.48 -1.35
C LEU A 100 14.30 -1.09 -1.44
N VAL A 101 14.42 -0.26 -0.41
CA VAL A 101 13.91 1.13 -0.44
C VAL A 101 14.66 1.96 -1.50
N GLY A 102 15.99 1.86 -1.59
CA GLY A 102 16.74 2.59 -2.60
C GLY A 102 16.32 2.24 -4.03
N ILE A 103 16.20 0.94 -4.34
CA ILE A 103 15.94 0.45 -5.68
C ILE A 103 14.45 0.51 -6.03
N LEU A 104 13.59 -0.12 -5.22
CA LEU A 104 12.16 -0.24 -5.51
C LEU A 104 11.41 1.03 -5.20
N ASP A 105 11.67 1.67 -4.06
CA ASP A 105 10.90 2.83 -3.65
C ASP A 105 11.42 4.09 -4.37
N ILE A 106 12.67 4.47 -4.15
CA ILE A 106 13.22 5.72 -4.73
C ILE A 106 13.46 5.55 -6.24
N GLY A 107 14.12 4.47 -6.65
CA GLY A 107 14.46 4.22 -8.05
C GLY A 107 13.23 4.07 -8.94
N MET A 108 12.30 3.17 -8.60
CA MET A 108 11.10 2.94 -9.43
C MET A 108 10.17 4.15 -9.44
N LEU A 109 9.98 4.86 -8.32
CA LEU A 109 9.17 6.09 -8.33
C LEU A 109 9.77 7.18 -9.20
N THR A 110 11.08 7.41 -9.06
CA THR A 110 11.77 8.43 -9.87
C THR A 110 11.68 8.06 -11.34
N ALA A 111 11.92 6.79 -11.69
CA ALA A 111 11.77 6.31 -13.06
C ALA A 111 10.33 6.46 -13.55
N ALA A 112 9.32 6.08 -12.76
CA ALA A 112 7.92 6.21 -13.15
C ALA A 112 7.53 7.67 -13.41
N ILE A 113 7.91 8.60 -12.53
CA ILE A 113 7.63 10.03 -12.69
C ILE A 113 8.35 10.57 -13.93
N VAL A 114 9.68 10.37 -14.03
CA VAL A 114 10.48 10.91 -15.13
C VAL A 114 10.05 10.34 -16.49
N VAL A 115 9.85 9.02 -16.59
CA VAL A 115 9.37 8.39 -17.84
C VAL A 115 7.98 8.90 -18.17
N SER A 116 7.09 9.05 -17.18
CA SER A 116 5.74 9.57 -17.43
C SER A 116 5.75 11.01 -17.94
N GLU A 117 6.65 11.86 -17.46
CA GLU A 117 6.78 13.26 -17.89
C GLU A 117 7.50 13.42 -19.24
N LEU A 118 8.48 12.56 -19.53
CA LEU A 118 9.25 12.64 -20.77
C LEU A 118 8.58 11.96 -21.97
N VAL A 119 7.76 10.94 -21.74
CA VAL A 119 7.21 10.08 -22.80
C VAL A 119 5.71 10.32 -23.02
N LEU A 120 4.97 10.77 -22.02
CA LEU A 120 3.51 10.81 -22.06
C LEU A 120 2.97 12.21 -21.76
N GLU A 121 2.12 12.71 -22.64
CA GLU A 121 1.43 13.99 -22.47
C GLU A 121 -0.04 13.79 -22.05
N GLY A 122 -0.53 14.65 -21.16
CA GLY A 122 -1.95 14.78 -20.82
C GLY A 122 -2.62 13.49 -20.34
N GLU A 123 -3.70 13.08 -21.01
CA GLU A 123 -4.56 11.95 -20.60
C GLU A 123 -3.86 10.59 -20.71
N LYS A 124 -2.98 10.39 -21.70
CA LYS A 124 -2.21 9.14 -21.85
C LYS A 124 -1.31 8.87 -20.65
N ARG A 125 -0.79 9.93 -20.03
CA ARG A 125 0.00 9.86 -18.79
C ARG A 125 -0.83 9.32 -17.64
N ILE A 126 -2.05 9.84 -17.48
CA ILE A 126 -2.99 9.41 -16.44
C ILE A 126 -3.38 7.96 -16.65
N GLU A 127 -3.74 7.57 -17.88
CA GLU A 127 -4.14 6.20 -18.19
C GLU A 127 -3.01 5.19 -17.91
N ALA A 128 -1.81 5.45 -18.42
CA ALA A 128 -0.65 4.57 -18.22
C ALA A 128 -0.30 4.42 -16.74
N LEU A 129 -0.26 5.52 -15.98
CA LEU A 129 0.01 5.47 -14.54
C LEU A 129 -1.11 4.74 -13.79
N GLY A 130 -2.36 4.90 -14.22
CA GLY A 130 -3.49 4.15 -13.68
C GLY A 130 -3.31 2.64 -13.86
N PHE A 131 -2.90 2.19 -15.04
CA PHE A 131 -2.60 0.78 -15.31
C PHE A 131 -1.45 0.25 -14.45
N VAL A 132 -0.34 1.01 -14.34
CA VAL A 132 0.80 0.62 -13.50
C VAL A 132 0.37 0.50 -12.03
N CYS A 133 -0.37 1.48 -11.51
CA CYS A 133 -0.88 1.48 -10.14
C CYS A 133 -1.82 0.30 -9.89
N ALA A 134 -2.72 0.00 -10.84
CA ALA A 134 -3.64 -1.13 -10.75
C ALA A 134 -2.90 -2.47 -10.77
N GLY A 135 -1.94 -2.64 -11.69
CA GLY A 135 -1.11 -3.84 -11.79
C GLY A 135 -0.31 -4.12 -10.52
N LEU A 136 0.31 -3.08 -9.95
CA LEU A 136 1.04 -3.19 -8.68
C LEU A 136 0.12 -3.62 -7.53
N ASN A 137 -1.08 -3.04 -7.46
CA ASN A 137 -2.05 -3.38 -6.43
C ASN A 137 -2.52 -4.84 -6.54
N ILE A 138 -2.76 -5.34 -7.76
CA ILE A 138 -3.07 -6.76 -8.01
C ILE A 138 -1.93 -7.66 -7.53
N MET A 139 -0.67 -7.32 -7.84
CA MET A 139 0.49 -8.09 -7.37
C MET A 139 0.57 -8.14 -5.84
N MET A 140 0.25 -7.04 -5.14
CA MET A 140 0.23 -7.02 -3.68
C MET A 140 -0.83 -7.95 -3.08
N TYR A 141 -1.95 -8.21 -3.76
CA TYR A 141 -2.96 -9.17 -3.32
C TYR A 141 -2.55 -10.64 -3.44
N ALA A 142 -1.43 -10.94 -4.10
CA ALA A 142 -0.89 -12.31 -4.12
C ALA A 142 -0.52 -12.82 -2.72
N SER A 143 -0.06 -11.94 -1.83
CA SER A 143 0.31 -12.30 -0.45
C SER A 143 -0.88 -12.77 0.41
N PRO A 144 -2.01 -12.04 0.52
CA PRO A 144 -3.16 -12.56 1.24
C PRO A 144 -3.78 -13.79 0.57
N LEU A 145 -3.72 -13.90 -0.76
CA LEU A 145 -4.22 -15.07 -1.48
C LEU A 145 -3.43 -16.33 -1.13
N SER A 146 -2.10 -16.26 -1.04
CA SER A 146 -1.27 -17.42 -0.67
C SER A 146 -1.59 -17.90 0.75
N ILE A 147 -1.81 -16.99 1.69
CA ILE A 147 -2.21 -17.32 3.08
C ILE A 147 -3.59 -17.99 3.10
N MET A 148 -4.54 -17.50 2.29
CA MET A 148 -5.88 -18.09 2.19
C MET A 148 -5.83 -19.52 1.65
N VAL A 149 -5.07 -19.75 0.58
CA VAL A 149 -4.90 -21.10 -0.02
C VAL A 149 -4.26 -22.06 0.98
N ILE A 150 -3.24 -21.61 1.72
CA ILE A 150 -2.61 -22.41 2.78
C ILE A 150 -3.63 -22.74 3.86
N THR A 151 -4.41 -21.76 4.33
CA THR A 151 -5.40 -21.97 5.40
C THR A 151 -6.51 -22.93 4.98
N CYS A 152 -7.01 -22.81 3.74
CA CYS A 152 -8.05 -23.69 3.22
C CYS A 152 -7.57 -25.13 2.96
N THR A 153 -6.28 -25.32 2.65
CA THR A 153 -5.72 -26.65 2.37
C THR A 153 -5.19 -27.37 3.62
N SER A 154 -4.75 -26.64 4.65
CA SER A 154 -4.03 -27.26 5.78
C SER A 154 -4.91 -27.77 6.91
N THR A 155 -5.99 -27.10 7.34
CA THR A 155 -7.04 -27.67 8.23
C THR A 155 -8.10 -26.60 8.53
N PHE A 156 -9.36 -27.03 8.66
CA PHE A 156 -10.54 -26.24 9.03
C PHE A 156 -10.35 -25.54 10.39
N SER A 157 -9.67 -24.39 10.43
CA SER A 157 -9.69 -23.47 11.56
C SER A 157 -10.21 -22.14 11.04
N PRO A 158 -11.47 -21.76 11.37
CA PRO A 158 -12.05 -20.54 10.85
C PRO A 158 -11.30 -19.38 11.52
N PHE A 159 -10.72 -18.52 10.70
CA PHE A 159 -10.62 -17.10 11.02
C PHE A 159 -10.09 -16.73 12.42
N SER A 160 -8.92 -17.23 12.83
CA SER A 160 -8.30 -16.78 14.09
C SER A 160 -7.63 -15.40 13.99
N ASN A 161 -7.32 -14.93 12.78
CA ASN A 161 -6.68 -13.62 12.58
C ASN A 161 -7.68 -12.63 11.96
N ASN A 162 -8.31 -11.81 12.80
CA ASN A 162 -9.19 -10.71 12.38
C ASN A 162 -8.58 -9.82 11.28
N VAL A 163 -7.25 -9.69 11.24
CA VAL A 163 -6.54 -8.86 10.25
C VAL A 163 -6.61 -9.45 8.83
N THR A 164 -6.48 -10.77 8.68
CA THR A 164 -6.58 -11.43 7.35
C THR A 164 -8.01 -11.39 6.82
N PHE A 165 -9.02 -11.40 7.71
CA PHE A 165 -10.42 -11.27 7.31
C PHE A 165 -10.72 -9.86 6.85
N LEU A 166 -10.20 -8.88 7.59
CA LEU A 166 -10.38 -7.48 7.26
C LEU A 166 -9.67 -7.12 5.94
N LEU A 167 -8.50 -7.72 5.68
CA LEU A 167 -7.78 -7.57 4.40
C LEU A 167 -8.51 -8.22 3.21
N LEU A 168 -9.24 -9.32 3.42
CA LEU A 168 -10.01 -10.03 2.39
C LEU A 168 -11.43 -9.48 2.17
N LEU A 169 -12.14 -9.13 3.25
CA LEU A 169 -13.51 -8.56 3.20
C LEU A 169 -13.51 -7.10 2.77
N PHE A 170 -12.47 -6.34 3.12
CA PHE A 170 -12.37 -4.92 2.78
C PHE A 170 -11.26 -4.68 1.77
N SER A 171 -11.40 -5.33 0.61
CA SER A 171 -10.84 -4.84 -0.65
C SER A 171 -11.84 -3.91 -1.38
N PRO A 172 -12.38 -2.80 -0.78
CA PRO A 172 -13.21 -1.88 -1.54
C PRO A 172 -12.36 -1.07 -2.52
N ARG A 173 -11.03 -1.15 -2.46
CA ARG A 173 -10.13 -0.44 -3.39
C ARG A 173 -10.37 -0.84 -4.84
N PHE A 174 -10.84 -2.06 -5.10
CA PHE A 174 -11.15 -2.56 -6.44
C PHE A 174 -12.63 -2.36 -6.83
N SER A 175 -13.58 -2.66 -5.93
CA SER A 175 -15.01 -2.49 -6.22
C SER A 175 -15.45 -1.02 -6.27
N SER A 176 -14.78 -0.16 -5.51
CA SER A 176 -14.98 1.29 -5.55
C SER A 176 -14.08 1.97 -6.57
N PHE A 177 -13.12 1.28 -7.20
CA PHE A 177 -12.18 1.87 -8.16
C PHE A 177 -12.87 2.75 -9.24
N PRO A 178 -14.00 2.31 -9.83
CA PRO A 178 -14.74 3.14 -10.77
C PRO A 178 -15.38 4.38 -10.12
N PHE A 179 -15.67 4.35 -8.82
CA PHE A 179 -16.26 5.47 -8.07
C PHE A 179 -15.21 6.45 -7.53
N TRP A 180 -13.95 6.03 -7.38
CA TRP A 180 -12.84 6.90 -6.99
C TRP A 180 -12.24 7.69 -8.16
N VAL A 181 -12.53 7.24 -9.39
CA VAL A 181 -11.87 7.66 -10.62
C VAL A 181 -12.83 8.43 -11.56
N ASN A 182 -14.14 8.44 -11.25
CA ASN A 182 -15.21 9.18 -11.93
C ASN A 182 -15.84 10.22 -10.99
#